data_AF-W8C7T0-F1
#
_entry.id   AF-W8C7T0-F1
#
_cell.length_a   1.000
_cell.length_b   1.000
_cell.length_c   1.000
_cell.angle_alpha   90.00
_cell.angle_beta   90.00
_cell.angle_gamma   90.00
#
_symmetry.space_group_name_H-M   'P 1'
#
loop_
_entity.id
_entity.type
_entity.pdbx_description
1 polymer ?
#
loop_
_entity_poly.entity_id
_entity_poly.type
_entity_poly.pdbx_seq_one_letter_code
_entity_poly.pdbx_strand_id
1 'polypeptide(L)'
;FLRIILTAKMKTLIVVVAICLSAMVNASPVNYEGIVDDIIKEAQEITVNTANALQTQYKVIVVEPLHQVDTAAQNIENRREEDVSCVEAKDPEVEEIVNTLHDEMIVCGSIAAQTSVEIMNDVNSATQQLVFDGYDVLKLYKKCKNYKNSVLRSSCYAKLSIKATLYIRNSRRSIKTIKEANKRVPDVFVDADACTHKSADKAIVELNVVQSEVDACIKANI
;
A
#
# COMPACT_ATOMS: atom_id res chain seq x y z
N PHE A 1 -4.12 -15.27 61.94
CA PHE A 1 -3.94 -14.30 60.84
C PHE A 1 -3.83 -14.93 59.44
N LEU A 2 -3.12 -16.06 59.24
CA LEU A 2 -2.99 -16.71 57.92
C LEU A 2 -4.29 -17.37 57.37
N ARG A 3 -5.19 -17.86 58.23
CA ARG A 3 -6.48 -18.48 57.82
C ARG A 3 -7.53 -17.50 57.31
N ILE A 4 -7.44 -16.21 57.67
CA ILE A 4 -8.46 -15.19 57.33
C ILE A 4 -8.20 -14.59 55.93
N ILE A 5 -6.93 -14.53 55.51
CA ILE A 5 -6.51 -13.99 54.21
C ILE A 5 -6.87 -14.95 53.06
N LEU A 6 -6.80 -16.28 53.28
CA LEU A 6 -7.21 -17.26 52.26
C LEU A 6 -8.71 -17.20 51.93
N THR A 7 -9.56 -16.97 52.94
CA THR A 7 -11.01 -16.92 52.74
C THR A 7 -11.48 -15.67 51.99
N ALA A 8 -10.78 -14.55 52.13
CA ALA A 8 -11.11 -13.32 51.41
C ALA A 8 -10.78 -13.45 49.92
N LYS A 9 -9.55 -13.87 49.58
CA LYS A 9 -9.13 -14.05 48.17
C LYS A 9 -9.95 -15.10 47.42
N MET A 10 -10.32 -16.18 48.08
CA MET A 10 -11.16 -17.23 47.49
C MET A 10 -12.59 -16.73 47.22
N LYS A 11 -13.16 -15.90 48.11
CA LYS A 11 -14.46 -15.25 47.89
C LYS A 11 -14.41 -14.26 46.73
N THR A 12 -13.34 -13.46 46.60
CA THR A 12 -13.18 -12.53 45.48
C THR A 12 -13.07 -13.26 44.15
N LEU A 13 -12.34 -14.39 44.11
CA LEU A 13 -12.20 -15.20 42.89
C LEU A 13 -13.54 -15.84 42.49
N ILE A 14 -14.30 -16.36 43.46
CA ILE A 14 -15.64 -16.92 43.24
C ILE A 14 -16.61 -15.85 42.72
N VAL A 15 -16.53 -14.62 43.25
CA VAL A 15 -17.36 -13.51 42.78
C VAL A 15 -17.00 -13.09 41.36
N VAL A 16 -15.72 -13.02 40.99
CA VAL A 16 -15.30 -12.72 39.61
C VAL A 16 -15.76 -13.82 38.63
N VAL A 17 -15.61 -15.09 39.02
CA VAL A 17 -16.09 -16.22 38.20
C VAL A 17 -17.62 -16.22 38.10
N ALA A 18 -18.35 -15.91 39.17
CA ALA A 18 -19.81 -15.81 39.17
C ALA A 18 -20.33 -14.64 38.34
N ILE A 19 -19.65 -13.48 38.37
CA ILE A 19 -19.98 -12.31 37.53
C ILE A 19 -19.74 -12.63 36.04
N CYS A 20 -18.63 -13.32 35.71
CA CYS A 20 -18.38 -13.81 34.35
C CYS A 20 -19.43 -14.83 33.90
N LEU A 21 -19.89 -15.73 34.77
CA LEU A 21 -20.92 -16.72 34.47
C LEU A 21 -22.31 -16.08 34.27
N SER A 22 -22.69 -15.07 35.07
CA SER A 22 -23.97 -14.37 34.91
C SER A 22 -24.03 -13.50 33.65
N ALA A 23 -22.90 -12.97 33.19
CA ALA A 23 -22.82 -12.22 31.94
C ALA A 23 -23.05 -13.11 30.69
N MET A 24 -22.90 -14.43 30.81
CA MET A 24 -23.17 -15.37 29.71
C MET A 24 -24.64 -15.75 29.55
N VAL A 25 -25.50 -15.42 30.51
CA VAL A 25 -26.92 -15.81 30.50
C VAL A 25 -27.79 -14.84 29.68
N ASN A 26 -27.35 -13.58 29.51
CA ASN A 26 -28.06 -12.54 28.76
C ASN A 26 -27.21 -11.89 27.66
N ALA A 27 -26.21 -12.60 27.13
CA ALA A 27 -25.43 -12.09 26.02
C ALA A 27 -26.33 -12.00 24.77
N SER A 28 -26.58 -10.78 24.30
CA SER A 28 -27.15 -10.53 22.97
C SER A 28 -26.44 -11.41 21.93
N PRO A 29 -27.16 -11.96 20.94
CA PRO A 29 -26.54 -12.82 19.94
C PRO A 29 -25.39 -12.06 19.27
N VAL A 30 -24.17 -12.57 19.44
CA VAL A 30 -22.97 -11.97 18.85
C VAL A 30 -23.05 -12.11 17.33
N ASN A 31 -23.02 -10.98 16.62
CA ASN A 31 -23.00 -10.96 15.16
C ASN A 31 -21.58 -11.23 14.62
N TYR A 32 -21.20 -12.51 14.57
CA TYR A 32 -19.89 -12.92 14.05
C TYR A 32 -19.71 -12.58 12.57
N GLU A 33 -20.78 -12.60 11.77
CA GLU A 33 -20.75 -12.23 10.35
C GLU A 33 -20.39 -10.75 10.19
N GLY A 34 -21.11 -9.85 10.88
CA GLY A 34 -20.83 -8.42 10.85
C GLY A 34 -19.42 -8.06 11.35
N ILE A 35 -18.91 -8.73 12.38
CA ILE A 35 -17.54 -8.49 12.88
C ILE A 35 -16.50 -8.83 11.82
N VAL A 36 -16.64 -9.95 11.12
CA VAL A 36 -15.71 -10.33 10.05
C VAL A 36 -15.83 -9.38 8.86
N ASP A 37 -17.06 -9.05 8.46
CA ASP A 37 -17.31 -8.16 7.32
C ASP A 37 -16.76 -6.74 7.55
N ASP A 38 -16.97 -6.16 8.74
CA ASP A 38 -16.48 -4.82 9.08
C ASP A 38 -14.94 -4.75 9.05
N ILE A 39 -14.27 -5.79 9.58
CA ILE A 39 -12.81 -5.88 9.60
C ILE A 39 -12.25 -6.04 8.18
N ILE A 40 -12.88 -6.88 7.35
CA ILE A 40 -12.47 -7.07 5.95
C ILE A 40 -12.66 -5.76 5.18
N LYS A 41 -13.78 -5.07 5.38
CA LYS A 41 -14.07 -3.79 4.74
C LYS A 41 -13.04 -2.71 5.10
N GLU A 42 -12.69 -2.57 6.38
CA GLU A 42 -11.64 -1.64 6.81
C GLU A 42 -10.30 -1.96 6.11
N ALA A 43 -9.91 -3.23 6.05
CA ALA A 43 -8.68 -3.64 5.39
C ALA A 43 -8.70 -3.38 3.87
N GLN A 44 -9.85 -3.60 3.21
CA GLN A 44 -10.04 -3.28 1.79
C GLN A 44 -9.91 -1.79 1.52
N GLU A 45 -10.54 -0.93 2.31
CA GLU A 45 -10.47 0.53 2.16
C GLU A 45 -9.02 1.02 2.27
N ILE A 46 -8.25 0.53 3.26
CA ILE A 46 -6.85 0.92 3.41
C ILE A 46 -6.00 0.42 2.24
N THR A 47 -6.26 -0.80 1.76
CA THR A 47 -5.53 -1.38 0.62
C THR A 47 -5.77 -0.57 -0.66
N VAL A 48 -7.03 -0.21 -0.95
CA VAL A 48 -7.38 0.63 -2.11
C VAL A 48 -6.71 2.01 -2.01
N ASN A 49 -6.74 2.64 -0.84
CA ASN A 49 -6.08 3.92 -0.62
C ASN A 49 -4.56 3.83 -0.84
N THR A 50 -3.93 2.73 -0.40
CA THR A 50 -2.50 2.49 -0.61
C THR A 50 -2.17 2.34 -2.10
N ALA A 51 -2.99 1.57 -2.84
CA ALA A 51 -2.82 1.40 -4.28
C ALA A 51 -2.97 2.72 -5.05
N ASN A 52 -3.98 3.54 -4.71
CA ASN A 52 -4.19 4.85 -5.32
C ASN A 52 -3.02 5.81 -5.02
N ALA A 53 -2.46 5.76 -3.81
CA ALA A 53 -1.30 6.56 -3.44
C ALA A 53 -0.06 6.13 -4.25
N LEU A 54 0.21 4.83 -4.37
CA LEU A 54 1.28 4.29 -5.21
C LEU A 54 1.13 4.73 -6.67
N GLN A 55 -0.09 4.66 -7.23
CA GLN A 55 -0.36 5.09 -8.60
C GLN A 55 -0.13 6.59 -8.81
N THR A 56 -0.59 7.41 -7.87
CA THR A 56 -0.40 8.88 -7.93
C THR A 56 1.08 9.22 -7.94
N GLN A 57 1.85 8.56 -7.08
CA GLN A 57 3.29 8.79 -6.97
C GLN A 57 4.06 8.32 -8.20
N TYR A 58 3.67 7.19 -8.81
CA TYR A 58 4.23 6.76 -10.09
C TYR A 58 4.05 7.83 -11.18
N LYS A 59 2.88 8.49 -11.23
CA LYS A 59 2.63 9.56 -12.20
C LYS A 59 3.58 10.73 -12.00
N VAL A 60 3.81 11.15 -10.76
CA VAL A 60 4.71 12.27 -10.44
C VAL A 60 6.17 11.90 -10.74
N ILE A 61 6.60 10.71 -10.35
CA ILE A 61 8.04 10.38 -10.34
C ILE A 61 8.53 9.87 -11.67
N VAL A 62 7.67 9.21 -12.45
CA VAL A 62 8.06 8.61 -13.73
C VAL A 62 7.46 9.38 -14.89
N VAL A 63 6.14 9.59 -14.87
CA VAL A 63 5.44 10.13 -16.05
C VAL A 63 5.73 11.61 -16.27
N GLU A 64 5.72 12.42 -15.21
CA GLU A 64 5.94 13.86 -15.33
C GLU A 64 7.36 14.22 -15.80
N PRO A 65 8.46 13.71 -15.21
CA PRO A 65 9.82 13.94 -15.70
C PRO A 65 10.03 13.54 -17.16
N LEU A 66 9.50 12.37 -17.56
CA LEU A 66 9.54 11.93 -18.96
C LEU A 66 8.81 12.91 -19.88
N HIS A 67 7.62 13.35 -19.50
CA HIS A 67 6.84 14.29 -20.29
C HIS A 67 7.54 15.65 -20.43
N GLN A 68 8.23 16.13 -19.40
CA GLN A 68 8.99 17.38 -19.47
C GLN A 68 10.13 17.29 -20.48
N VAL A 69 10.86 16.16 -20.49
CA VAL A 69 11.96 15.93 -21.44
C VAL A 69 11.43 15.72 -22.86
N ASP A 70 10.36 14.95 -23.02
CA ASP A 70 9.68 14.75 -24.30
C ASP A 70 9.21 16.10 -24.89
N THR A 71 8.66 16.99 -24.05
CA THR A 71 8.29 18.34 -24.47
C THR A 71 9.51 19.15 -24.93
N ALA A 72 10.65 19.04 -24.25
CA ALA A 72 11.88 19.73 -24.64
C ALA A 72 12.43 19.20 -25.97
N ALA A 73 12.44 17.88 -26.17
CA ALA A 73 12.84 17.26 -27.44
C ALA A 73 11.88 17.66 -28.58
N GLN A 74 10.57 17.65 -28.32
CA GLN A 74 9.56 18.08 -29.29
C GLN A 74 9.72 19.56 -29.68
N ASN A 75 10.17 20.43 -28.76
CA ASN A 75 10.45 21.83 -29.09
C ASN A 75 11.58 21.97 -30.12
N ILE A 76 12.59 21.10 -30.07
CA ILE A 76 13.66 21.04 -31.08
C ILE A 76 13.08 20.53 -32.41
N GLU A 77 12.32 19.44 -32.37
CA GLU A 77 11.70 18.85 -33.55
C GLU A 77 10.75 19.81 -34.27
N ASN A 78 10.01 20.64 -33.53
CA ASN A 78 9.14 21.67 -34.10
C ASN A 78 9.91 22.70 -34.94
N ARG A 79 11.22 22.88 -34.72
CA ARG A 79 12.07 23.76 -35.56
C ARG A 79 12.34 23.16 -36.94
N ARG A 80 12.06 21.87 -37.16
CA ARG A 80 12.29 21.18 -38.44
C ARG A 80 11.43 21.76 -39.57
N GLU A 81 10.28 22.33 -39.23
CA GLU A 81 9.44 23.07 -40.18
C GLU A 81 10.14 24.33 -40.74
N GLU A 82 11.11 24.88 -40.01
CA GLU A 82 11.87 26.08 -40.40
C GLU A 82 13.15 25.72 -41.16
N ASP A 83 13.93 24.75 -40.69
CA ASP A 83 15.12 24.24 -41.38
C ASP A 83 15.40 22.77 -41.02
N VAL A 84 15.15 21.88 -41.97
CA VAL A 84 15.34 20.43 -41.80
C VAL A 84 16.80 20.08 -41.55
N SER A 85 17.74 20.74 -42.24
CA SER A 85 19.15 20.37 -42.17
C SER A 85 19.78 20.71 -40.82
N CYS A 86 19.37 21.83 -40.21
CA CYS A 86 19.86 22.23 -38.89
C CYS A 86 19.38 21.28 -37.78
N VAL A 87 18.14 20.80 -37.88
CA VAL A 87 17.59 19.84 -36.91
C VAL A 87 18.16 18.44 -37.11
N GLU A 88 18.20 17.92 -38.34
CA GLU A 88 18.75 16.59 -38.64
C GLU A 88 20.20 16.41 -38.18
N ALA A 89 21.01 17.47 -38.27
CA ALA A 89 22.38 17.44 -37.80
C ALA A 89 22.51 17.22 -36.28
N LYS A 90 21.44 17.49 -35.52
CA LYS A 90 21.37 17.39 -34.06
C LYS A 90 20.57 16.18 -33.55
N ASP A 91 19.87 15.46 -34.42
CA ASP A 91 19.12 14.25 -34.07
C ASP A 91 19.95 13.23 -33.25
N PRO A 92 21.23 12.92 -33.59
CA PRO A 92 22.03 11.97 -32.80
C PRO A 92 22.30 12.44 -31.36
N GLU A 93 22.45 13.75 -31.16
CA GLU A 93 22.71 14.35 -29.85
C GLU A 93 21.43 14.34 -29.00
N VAL A 94 20.28 14.65 -29.59
CA VAL A 94 18.97 14.52 -28.95
C VAL A 94 18.70 13.06 -28.55
N GLU A 95 18.97 12.11 -29.45
CA GLU A 95 18.81 10.68 -29.18
C GLU A 95 19.70 10.22 -28.01
N GLU A 96 20.96 10.64 -27.97
CA GLU A 96 21.89 10.30 -26.89
C GLU A 96 21.42 10.83 -25.53
N ILE A 97 20.94 12.08 -25.47
CA ILE A 97 20.43 12.69 -24.24
C ILE A 97 19.19 11.95 -23.74
N VAL A 98 18.24 11.65 -24.63
CA VAL A 98 17.00 10.93 -24.27
C VAL A 98 17.29 9.49 -23.84
N ASN A 99 18.22 8.80 -24.50
CA ASN A 99 18.62 7.45 -24.11
C ASN A 99 19.33 7.43 -22.76
N THR A 100 20.22 8.39 -22.51
CA THR A 100 20.90 8.53 -21.21
C THR A 100 19.90 8.75 -20.08
N LEU A 101 18.89 9.61 -20.30
CA LEU A 101 17.81 9.78 -19.34
C LEU A 101 17.06 8.46 -19.08
N HIS A 102 16.69 7.71 -20.12
CA HIS A 102 15.98 6.45 -19.95
C HIS A 102 16.78 5.47 -19.08
N ASP A 103 18.09 5.36 -19.30
CA ASP A 103 18.97 4.52 -18.48
C ASP A 103 19.02 5.00 -17.02
N GLU A 104 19.18 6.31 -16.80
CA GLU A 104 19.15 6.90 -15.45
C GLU A 104 17.79 6.67 -14.76
N MET A 105 16.68 6.78 -15.49
CA MET A 105 15.33 6.53 -14.97
C MET A 105 15.09 5.07 -14.62
N ILE A 106 15.67 4.11 -15.35
CA ILE A 106 15.62 2.68 -14.98
C ILE A 106 16.32 2.46 -13.64
N VAL A 107 17.48 3.11 -13.44
CA VAL A 107 18.22 3.03 -12.17
C VAL A 107 17.42 3.65 -11.03
N CYS A 108 16.92 4.88 -11.21
CA CYS A 108 16.10 5.56 -10.20
C CYS A 108 14.80 4.78 -9.91
N GLY A 109 14.17 4.22 -10.94
CA GLY A 109 12.93 3.46 -10.85
C GLY A 109 13.08 2.11 -10.14
N SER A 110 14.26 1.49 -10.18
CA SER A 110 14.53 0.22 -9.50
C SER A 110 14.35 0.31 -7.97
N ILE A 111 14.75 1.43 -7.36
CA ILE A 111 14.62 1.68 -5.92
C ILE A 111 13.14 1.84 -5.54
N ALA A 112 12.41 2.63 -6.33
CA ALA A 112 10.97 2.80 -6.16
C ALA A 112 10.20 1.48 -6.33
N ALA A 113 10.57 0.69 -7.34
CA ALA A 113 9.94 -0.59 -7.64
C ALA A 113 10.18 -1.62 -6.53
N GLN A 114 11.42 -1.77 -6.06
CA GLN A 114 11.75 -2.70 -4.99
C GLN A 114 10.95 -2.40 -3.72
N THR A 115 10.93 -1.13 -3.30
CA THR A 115 10.25 -0.74 -2.07
C THR A 115 8.72 -0.80 -2.22
N SER A 116 8.19 -0.49 -3.41
CA SER A 116 6.76 -0.67 -3.72
C SER A 116 6.35 -2.15 -3.63
N VAL A 117 7.19 -3.06 -4.12
CA VAL A 117 6.98 -4.51 -3.99
C VAL A 117 6.98 -4.94 -2.53
N GLU A 118 7.89 -4.41 -1.70
CA GLU A 118 7.89 -4.69 -0.25
C GLU A 118 6.61 -4.21 0.43
N ILE A 119 6.15 -2.99 0.15
CA ILE A 119 4.87 -2.46 0.66
C ILE A 119 3.70 -3.33 0.23
N MET A 120 3.62 -3.69 -1.06
CA MET A 120 2.54 -4.53 -1.58
C MET A 120 2.57 -5.93 -0.97
N ASN A 121 3.75 -6.50 -0.74
CA ASN A 121 3.90 -7.80 -0.08
C ASN A 121 3.42 -7.76 1.37
N ASP A 122 3.77 -6.73 2.13
CA ASP A 122 3.31 -6.56 3.52
C ASP A 122 1.78 -6.42 3.58
N VAL A 123 1.22 -5.59 2.71
CA VAL A 123 -0.23 -5.38 2.61
C VAL A 123 -0.94 -6.67 2.20
N ASN A 124 -0.43 -7.37 1.18
CA ASN A 124 -1.01 -8.61 0.69
C ASN A 124 -0.95 -9.73 1.73
N SER A 125 0.20 -9.91 2.41
CA SER A 125 0.37 -10.90 3.47
C SER A 125 -0.59 -10.65 4.63
N ALA A 126 -0.69 -9.41 5.10
CA ALA A 126 -1.60 -9.02 6.18
C ALA A 126 -3.08 -9.20 5.78
N THR A 127 -3.42 -8.89 4.53
CA THR A 127 -4.79 -9.04 3.99
C THR A 127 -5.17 -10.50 3.82
N GLN A 128 -4.27 -11.34 3.29
CA GLN A 128 -4.51 -12.78 3.19
C GLN A 128 -4.75 -13.40 4.56
N GLN A 129 -3.95 -13.02 5.56
CA GLN A 129 -4.14 -13.50 6.93
C GLN A 129 -5.52 -13.11 7.48
N LEU A 130 -5.96 -11.87 7.28
CA LEU A 130 -7.30 -11.40 7.67
C LEU A 130 -8.43 -12.20 7.03
N VAL A 131 -8.33 -12.45 5.72
CA VAL A 131 -9.35 -13.17 4.96
C VAL A 131 -9.40 -14.63 5.37
N PHE A 132 -8.24 -15.30 5.47
CA PHE A 132 -8.18 -16.70 5.86
C PHE A 132 -8.68 -16.90 7.30
N ASP A 133 -8.21 -16.11 8.27
CA ASP A 133 -8.66 -16.24 9.66
C ASP A 133 -10.16 -15.93 9.80
N GLY A 134 -10.67 -14.93 9.05
CA GLY A 134 -12.08 -14.56 9.02
C GLY A 134 -12.97 -15.67 8.44
N TYR A 135 -12.58 -16.25 7.29
CA TYR A 135 -13.24 -17.42 6.70
C TYR A 135 -13.37 -18.57 7.71
N ASP A 136 -12.30 -18.79 8.46
CA ASP A 136 -12.18 -19.85 9.43
C ASP A 136 -13.10 -19.66 10.65
N VAL A 137 -13.34 -18.40 11.06
CA VAL A 137 -14.37 -18.02 12.05
C VAL A 137 -15.77 -18.27 11.49
N LEU A 138 -16.06 -17.81 10.27
CA LEU A 138 -17.38 -17.97 9.64
C LEU A 138 -17.73 -19.44 9.38
N LYS A 139 -16.76 -20.25 8.95
CA LYS A 139 -16.91 -21.69 8.78
C LYS A 139 -17.28 -22.38 10.09
N LEU A 140 -16.61 -22.01 11.19
CA LEU A 140 -16.93 -22.53 12.52
C LEU A 140 -18.31 -22.06 13.00
N TYR A 141 -18.66 -20.79 12.75
CA TYR A 141 -19.98 -20.25 13.06
C TYR A 141 -21.11 -21.01 12.36
N LYS A 142 -20.99 -21.20 11.03
CA LYS A 142 -21.94 -22.02 10.25
C LYS A 142 -22.05 -23.45 10.79
N LYS A 143 -20.92 -24.06 11.17
CA LYS A 143 -20.91 -25.39 11.80
C LYS A 143 -21.65 -25.40 13.13
N CYS A 144 -21.42 -24.41 14.00
CA CYS A 144 -22.11 -24.31 15.30
C CYS A 144 -23.62 -24.11 15.13
N LYS A 145 -24.04 -23.27 14.18
CA LYS A 145 -25.44 -23.02 13.85
C LYS A 145 -26.18 -24.28 13.41
N ASN A 146 -25.50 -25.18 12.70
CA ASN A 146 -26.09 -26.41 12.17
C ASN A 146 -26.19 -27.57 13.18
N TYR A 147 -25.60 -27.46 14.39
CA TYR A 147 -25.75 -28.49 15.41
C TYR A 147 -27.16 -28.50 16.01
N LYS A 148 -27.86 -29.63 15.87
CA LYS A 148 -29.18 -29.86 16.48
C LYS A 148 -29.10 -30.17 17.99
N ASN A 149 -28.02 -30.80 18.44
CA ASN A 149 -27.80 -31.12 19.85
C ASN A 149 -27.36 -29.86 20.62
N SER A 150 -28.08 -29.51 21.69
CA SER A 150 -27.86 -28.28 22.46
C SER A 150 -26.49 -28.23 23.15
N VAL A 151 -26.00 -29.35 23.68
CA VAL A 151 -24.69 -29.43 24.37
C VAL A 151 -23.54 -29.28 23.36
N LEU A 152 -23.62 -29.97 22.23
CA LEU A 152 -22.64 -29.82 21.14
C LEU A 152 -22.66 -28.40 20.56
N ARG A 153 -23.85 -27.80 20.43
CA ARG A 153 -24.01 -26.43 19.97
C ARG A 153 -23.34 -25.43 20.94
N SER A 154 -23.63 -25.52 22.23
CA SER A 154 -23.05 -24.62 23.25
C SER A 154 -21.53 -24.77 23.35
N SER A 155 -21.01 -26.00 23.35
CA SER A 155 -19.56 -26.23 23.33
C SER A 155 -18.89 -25.70 22.06
N CYS A 156 -19.55 -25.83 20.90
CA CYS A 156 -19.08 -25.26 19.65
C CYS A 156 -19.01 -23.72 19.71
N TYR A 157 -20.04 -23.07 20.23
CA TYR A 157 -20.04 -21.61 20.41
C TYR A 157 -18.96 -21.13 21.37
N ALA A 158 -18.66 -21.87 22.44
CA ALA A 158 -17.52 -21.54 23.31
C ALA A 158 -16.19 -21.56 22.54
N LYS A 159 -15.97 -22.58 21.69
CA LYS A 159 -14.79 -22.66 20.81
C LYS A 159 -14.77 -21.51 19.79
N LEU A 160 -15.95 -21.17 19.24
CA LEU A 160 -16.09 -20.04 18.32
C LEU A 160 -15.72 -18.72 18.98
N SER A 161 -16.18 -18.45 20.20
CA SER A 161 -15.87 -17.20 20.90
C SER A 161 -14.37 -17.02 21.15
N ILE A 162 -13.66 -18.10 21.49
CA ILE A 162 -12.20 -18.07 21.63
C ILE A 162 -11.55 -17.73 20.27
N LYS A 163 -11.97 -18.42 19.20
CA LYS A 163 -11.41 -18.22 17.85
C LYS A 163 -11.71 -16.83 17.31
N ALA A 164 -12.91 -16.30 17.54
CA ALA A 164 -13.31 -14.96 17.16
C ALA A 164 -12.52 -13.89 17.94
N THR A 165 -12.25 -14.11 19.22
CA THR A 165 -11.42 -13.19 20.03
C THR A 165 -9.98 -13.14 19.52
N LEU A 166 -9.40 -14.31 19.20
CA LEU A 166 -8.09 -14.40 18.57
C LEU A 166 -8.06 -13.71 17.21
N TYR A 167 -9.09 -13.93 16.40
CA TYR A 167 -9.26 -13.25 15.12
C TYR A 167 -9.26 -11.72 15.30
N ILE A 168 -10.14 -11.15 16.13
CA ILE A 168 -10.21 -9.69 16.36
C ILE A 168 -8.84 -9.12 16.78
N ARG A 169 -8.11 -9.83 17.66
CA ARG A 169 -6.78 -9.41 18.10
C ARG A 169 -5.76 -9.43 16.97
N ASN A 170 -5.72 -10.51 16.19
CA ASN A 170 -4.82 -10.64 15.06
C ASN A 170 -5.17 -9.62 13.98
N SER A 171 -6.46 -9.41 13.72
CA SER A 171 -6.94 -8.46 12.73
C SER A 171 -6.50 -7.04 12.99
N ARG A 172 -6.53 -6.60 14.26
CA ARG A 172 -5.99 -5.29 14.64
C ARG A 172 -4.50 -5.16 14.35
N ARG A 173 -3.74 -6.25 14.53
CA ARG A 173 -2.30 -6.27 14.20
C ARG A 173 -2.10 -6.18 12.69
N SER A 174 -2.83 -6.97 11.91
CA SER A 174 -2.77 -6.93 10.44
C SER A 174 -3.16 -5.55 9.90
N ILE A 175 -4.26 -4.95 10.38
CA ILE A 175 -4.68 -3.60 10.03
C ILE A 175 -3.58 -2.58 10.37
N LYS A 176 -2.94 -2.72 11.54
CA LYS A 176 -1.81 -1.86 11.91
C LYS A 176 -0.66 -1.99 10.92
N THR A 177 -0.28 -3.21 10.53
CA THR A 177 0.76 -3.46 9.52
C THR A 177 0.39 -2.79 8.19
N ILE A 178 -0.86 -2.93 7.72
CA ILE A 178 -1.32 -2.28 6.48
C ILE A 178 -1.22 -0.75 6.60
N LYS A 179 -1.64 -0.17 7.74
CA LYS A 179 -1.53 1.28 7.98
C LYS A 179 -0.08 1.77 8.02
N GLU A 180 0.83 1.00 8.62
CA GLU A 180 2.26 1.32 8.67
C GLU A 180 2.93 1.18 7.29
N ALA A 181 2.53 0.18 6.49
CA ALA A 181 2.97 0.05 5.11
C ALA A 181 2.50 1.25 4.26
N ASN A 182 1.25 1.68 4.41
CA ASN A 182 0.73 2.84 3.70
C ASN A 182 1.47 4.15 4.07
N LYS A 183 1.89 4.30 5.34
CA LYS A 183 2.67 5.46 5.77
C LYS A 183 4.07 5.53 5.17
N ARG A 184 4.63 4.40 4.74
CA ARG A 184 5.93 4.36 4.05
C ARG A 184 5.84 4.78 2.60
N VAL A 185 4.64 4.79 2.01
CA VAL A 185 4.44 5.13 0.59
C VAL A 185 5.11 6.47 0.24
N PRO A 186 4.88 7.60 0.94
CA PRO A 186 5.56 8.85 0.62
C PRO A 186 7.08 8.77 0.71
N ASP A 187 7.62 8.05 1.70
CA ASP A 187 9.06 7.95 1.94
C ASP A 187 9.79 7.20 0.82
N VAL A 188 9.16 6.16 0.24
CA VAL A 188 9.69 5.44 -0.96
C VAL A 188 9.97 6.40 -2.10
N PHE A 189 9.15 7.43 -2.17
CA PHE A 189 9.02 8.27 -3.33
C PHE A 189 9.86 9.53 -3.22
N VAL A 190 10.27 9.98 -2.03
CA VAL A 190 11.19 11.13 -1.89
C VAL A 190 12.53 10.87 -2.59
N ASP A 191 13.13 9.70 -2.37
CA ASP A 191 14.45 9.39 -2.95
C ASP A 191 14.36 9.14 -4.45
N ALA A 192 13.29 8.47 -4.89
CA ALA A 192 13.04 8.22 -6.31
C ALA A 192 12.69 9.51 -7.07
N ASP A 193 11.86 10.37 -6.48
CA ASP A 193 11.48 11.70 -7.00
C ASP A 193 12.71 12.59 -7.19
N ALA A 194 13.55 12.70 -6.16
CA ALA A 194 14.78 13.47 -6.24
C ALA A 194 15.73 12.95 -7.33
N CYS A 195 15.77 11.64 -7.54
CA CYS A 195 16.60 11.01 -8.57
C CYS A 195 16.05 11.29 -9.97
N THR A 196 14.76 11.01 -10.21
CA THR A 196 14.15 11.14 -11.54
C THR A 196 14.03 12.60 -11.99
N HIS A 197 13.64 13.52 -11.10
CA HIS A 197 13.59 14.95 -11.43
C HIS A 197 14.99 15.51 -11.71
N LYS A 198 16.02 15.12 -10.95
CA LYS A 198 17.39 15.57 -11.21
C LYS A 198 17.91 15.09 -12.57
N SER A 199 17.62 13.85 -12.95
CA SER A 199 17.98 13.30 -14.26
C SER A 199 17.23 14.02 -15.39
N ALA A 200 15.93 14.28 -15.20
CA ALA A 200 15.15 15.04 -16.17
C ALA A 200 15.62 16.50 -16.30
N ASP A 201 15.90 17.19 -15.19
CA ASP A 201 16.44 18.55 -15.20
C ASP A 201 17.75 18.64 -15.98
N LYS A 202 18.64 17.65 -15.80
CA LYS A 202 19.89 17.55 -16.55
C LYS A 202 19.62 17.37 -18.05
N ALA A 203 18.76 16.44 -18.43
CA ALA A 203 18.40 16.21 -19.83
C ALA A 203 17.75 17.44 -20.47
N ILE A 204 16.88 18.16 -19.75
CA ILE A 204 16.26 19.41 -20.23
C ILE A 204 17.32 20.49 -20.45
N VAL A 205 18.29 20.64 -19.53
CA VAL A 205 19.39 21.60 -19.71
C VAL A 205 20.20 21.26 -20.96
N GLU A 206 20.53 19.99 -21.17
CA GLU A 206 21.27 19.54 -22.35
C GLU A 206 20.47 19.75 -23.65
N LEU A 207 19.17 19.42 -23.67
CA LEU A 207 18.28 19.69 -24.81
C LEU A 207 18.13 21.19 -25.10
N ASN A 208 18.07 22.04 -24.08
CA ASN A 208 18.02 23.49 -24.28
C ASN A 208 19.30 24.03 -24.93
N VAL A 209 20.46 23.42 -24.65
CA VAL A 209 21.71 23.76 -25.35
C VAL A 209 21.59 23.38 -26.82
N VAL A 210 21.15 22.16 -27.13
CA VAL A 210 20.91 21.71 -28.52
C VAL A 210 19.93 22.64 -29.25
N GLN A 211 18.82 23.00 -28.61
CA GLN A 211 17.84 23.93 -29.16
C GLN A 211 18.48 25.28 -29.51
N SER A 212 19.32 25.83 -28.63
CA SER A 212 19.99 27.10 -28.89
C SER A 212 20.98 27.03 -30.07
N GLU A 213 21.60 25.88 -30.29
CA GLU A 213 22.50 25.65 -31.42
C GLU A 213 21.73 25.49 -32.74
N VAL A 214 20.58 24.82 -32.72
CA VAL A 214 19.63 24.78 -33.85
C VAL A 214 19.18 26.19 -34.21
N ASP A 215 18.77 26.99 -33.22
CA ASP A 215 18.35 28.38 -33.45
C ASP A 215 19.47 29.25 -34.04
N ALA A 216 20.71 29.02 -33.64
CA ALA A 216 21.87 29.70 -34.21
C ALA A 216 22.15 29.27 -35.65
N CYS A 217 22.02 27.97 -35.96
CA CYS A 217 22.15 27.42 -37.30
C CYS A 217 21.10 28.02 -38.26
N ILE A 218 19.83 28.02 -37.85
CA ILE A 218 18.73 28.60 -38.64
C ILE A 218 19.02 30.08 -38.96
N LYS A 219 19.44 30.86 -37.96
CA LYS A 219 19.76 32.29 -38.15
C LYS A 219 20.95 32.53 -39.08
N ALA A 220 21.89 31.58 -39.19
CA ALA A 220 23.03 31.68 -40.10
C ALA A 220 22.67 31.31 -41.55
N ASN A 221 21.57 30.57 -41.74
CA ASN A 221 21.06 30.15 -43.06
C ASN A 221 20.02 31.12 -43.66
N ILE A 222 19.61 32.14 -42.91
CA ILE A 222 18.74 33.26 -43.34
C ILE A 222 19.59 34.45 -43.77
#